data_AF-A0A521YJC4-F1
#
_entry.id   AF-A0A521YJC4-F1
#
_cell.length_a   1.000
_cell.length_b   1.000
_cell.length_c   1.000
_cell.angle_alpha   90.00
_cell.angle_beta   90.00
_cell.angle_gamma   90.00
#
_symmetry.space_group_name_H-M   'P 1'
#
loop_
_entity.id
_entity.type
_entity.pdbx_description
1 polymer ?
#
loop_
_entity_poly.entity_id
_entity_poly.type
_entity_poly.pdbx_seq_one_letter_code
_entity_poly.pdbx_strand_id
1 'polypeptide(L)'
;MPSFIAVVRVTGAGRLADFRDRLRWLMVRDIDAEEYTEHHAPGVLEYRFAPKRGIPFPAFTTASSDFPELRVEAEWEHDGVRGRALIENGRLLQQAPELVGGAQVDVAVEPDGRLVLGMACAWRDGAVIGYAASAERQTYFRWRGATLELVDPESPDEALEEVGFAFVDEWLWYDEEEAALERARYANYGLEVRGANLKAERLNALRERGLRFSSLDAACLPARAALLAQWLNRS
;
A
#
# COMPACT_ATOMS: atom_id res chain seq x y z
N MET A 1 2.06 -3.42 -25.50
CA MET A 1 1.85 -2.05 -24.97
C MET A 1 1.49 -2.20 -23.51
N PRO A 2 2.08 -1.38 -22.63
CA PRO A 2 1.69 -1.36 -21.23
C PRO A 2 0.19 -1.07 -21.11
N SER A 3 -0.56 -1.94 -20.42
CA SER A 3 -2.00 -1.78 -20.24
C SER A 3 -2.26 -1.05 -18.93
N PHE A 4 -2.60 0.24 -19.00
CA PHE A 4 -3.21 0.93 -17.87
C PHE A 4 -4.70 0.57 -17.84
N ILE A 5 -5.15 -0.07 -16.77
CA ILE A 5 -6.58 -0.34 -16.54
C ILE A 5 -6.95 0.29 -15.21
N ALA A 6 -7.98 1.14 -15.21
CA ALA A 6 -8.55 1.72 -14.00
C ALA A 6 -10.02 1.36 -13.85
N VAL A 7 -10.43 1.11 -12.62
CA VAL A 7 -11.82 0.93 -12.24
C VAL A 7 -12.13 1.89 -11.10
N VAL A 8 -13.15 2.72 -11.27
CA VAL A 8 -13.64 3.63 -10.23
C VAL A 8 -15.05 3.25 -9.84
N ARG A 9 -15.28 2.97 -8.55
CA ARG A 9 -16.57 2.59 -7.99
C ARG A 9 -17.11 3.69 -7.09
N VAL A 10 -18.40 3.99 -7.23
CA VAL A 10 -19.10 4.94 -6.38
C VAL A 10 -20.19 4.19 -5.63
N THR A 11 -20.14 4.23 -4.31
CA THR A 11 -21.07 3.53 -3.41
C THR A 11 -21.53 4.47 -2.30
N GLY A 12 -22.64 4.17 -1.64
CA GLY A 12 -23.14 4.96 -0.52
C GLY A 12 -24.65 5.16 -0.55
N ALA A 13 -25.15 6.00 0.37
CA ALA A 13 -26.57 6.17 0.59
C ALA A 13 -27.18 7.20 -0.38
N GLY A 14 -27.98 6.72 -1.34
CA GLY A 14 -28.83 7.57 -2.19
C GLY A 14 -28.06 8.42 -3.23
N ARG A 15 -28.80 9.12 -4.09
CA ARG A 15 -28.29 10.14 -5.03
C ARG A 15 -27.18 9.71 -6.02
N LEU A 16 -26.97 8.41 -6.22
CA LEU A 16 -26.05 7.89 -7.25
C LEU A 16 -26.40 8.43 -8.65
N ALA A 17 -27.68 8.53 -9.00
CA ALA A 17 -28.10 9.10 -10.29
C ALA A 17 -27.65 10.57 -10.46
N ASP A 18 -27.84 11.39 -9.42
CA ASP A 18 -27.41 12.78 -9.40
C ASP A 18 -25.89 12.91 -9.47
N PHE A 19 -25.17 12.05 -8.74
CA PHE A 19 -23.71 11.96 -8.79
C PHE A 19 -23.22 11.66 -10.20
N ARG A 20 -23.82 10.66 -10.86
CA ARG A 20 -23.46 10.28 -12.23
C ARG A 20 -23.64 11.45 -13.19
N ASP A 21 -24.77 12.13 -13.12
CA ASP A 21 -25.09 13.23 -14.04
C ASP A 21 -24.15 14.42 -13.81
N ARG A 22 -23.80 14.70 -12.54
CA ARG A 22 -22.76 15.67 -12.17
C ARG A 22 -21.38 15.28 -12.70
N LEU A 23 -20.98 14.03 -12.51
CA LEU A 23 -19.69 13.53 -12.95
C LEU A 23 -19.56 13.62 -14.48
N ARG A 24 -20.58 13.18 -15.22
CA ARG A 24 -20.61 13.29 -16.69
C ARG A 24 -20.42 14.74 -17.16
N TRP A 25 -21.10 15.69 -16.51
CA TRP A 25 -20.95 17.10 -16.83
C TRP A 25 -19.52 17.61 -16.58
N LEU A 26 -18.86 17.15 -15.53
CA LEU A 26 -17.47 17.49 -15.23
C LEU A 26 -16.52 16.85 -16.25
N MET A 27 -16.73 15.59 -16.63
CA MET A 27 -15.91 14.88 -17.62
C MET A 27 -16.01 15.48 -19.02
N VAL A 28 -17.18 15.97 -19.45
CA VAL A 28 -17.34 16.63 -20.76
C VAL A 28 -16.54 17.94 -20.87
N ARG A 29 -16.25 18.59 -19.74
CA ARG A 29 -15.51 19.86 -19.69
C ARG A 29 -14.01 19.67 -19.43
N ASP A 30 -13.61 18.46 -19.08
CA ASP A 30 -12.22 18.12 -18.87
C ASP A 30 -11.59 17.78 -20.23
N ILE A 31 -10.63 18.59 -20.67
CA ILE A 31 -9.90 18.40 -21.93
C ILE A 31 -9.02 17.14 -21.89
N ASP A 32 -8.80 16.59 -20.70
CA ASP A 32 -8.05 15.37 -20.42
C ASP A 32 -8.97 14.16 -20.15
N ALA A 33 -10.29 14.28 -20.39
CA ALA A 33 -11.21 13.16 -20.20
C ALA A 33 -10.92 12.01 -21.19
N GLU A 34 -10.50 10.89 -20.62
CA GLU A 34 -10.18 9.65 -21.33
C GLU A 34 -11.46 8.87 -21.68
N GLU A 35 -11.37 7.99 -22.68
CA GLU A 35 -12.48 7.07 -22.98
C GLU A 35 -12.74 6.13 -21.78
N TYR A 36 -14.02 5.98 -21.45
CA TYR A 36 -14.45 5.15 -20.32
C TYR A 36 -15.78 4.45 -20.62
N THR A 37 -16.03 3.35 -19.91
CA THR A 37 -17.32 2.65 -19.94
C THR A 37 -18.00 2.74 -18.58
N GLU A 38 -19.32 2.87 -18.59
CA GLU A 38 -20.15 2.95 -17.38
C GLU A 38 -20.92 1.64 -17.18
N HIS A 39 -20.87 1.10 -15.96
CA HIS A 39 -21.60 -0.09 -15.54
C HIS A 39 -22.40 0.23 -14.28
N HIS A 40 -23.66 -0.20 -14.23
CA HIS A 40 -24.56 0.14 -13.13
C HIS A 40 -25.12 -1.13 -12.49
N ALA A 41 -25.11 -1.16 -11.16
CA ALA A 41 -25.83 -2.16 -10.38
C ALA A 41 -26.51 -1.48 -9.18
N PRO A 42 -27.47 -2.13 -8.50
CA PRO A 42 -28.11 -1.55 -7.32
C PRO A 42 -27.08 -1.13 -6.27
N GLY A 43 -27.07 0.17 -5.92
CA GLY A 43 -26.17 0.72 -4.89
C GLY A 43 -24.73 0.99 -5.35
N VAL A 44 -24.40 0.82 -6.64
CA VAL A 44 -23.05 1.08 -7.16
C VAL A 44 -23.06 1.62 -8.59
N LEU A 45 -22.18 2.58 -8.84
CA LEU A 45 -21.75 2.97 -10.18
C LEU A 45 -20.31 2.51 -10.37
N GLU A 46 -19.99 1.94 -11.53
CA GLU A 46 -18.63 1.54 -11.87
C GLU A 46 -18.23 2.18 -13.20
N TYR A 47 -17.04 2.77 -13.22
CA TYR A 47 -16.43 3.43 -14.36
C TYR A 47 -15.13 2.71 -14.70
N ARG A 48 -14.98 2.21 -15.92
CA ARG A 48 -13.75 1.54 -16.36
C ARG A 48 -13.03 2.39 -17.39
N PHE A 49 -11.75 2.62 -17.17
CA PHE A 49 -10.88 3.44 -17.99
C PHE A 49 -9.74 2.59 -18.57
N ALA A 50 -9.32 2.91 -19.79
CA ALA A 50 -8.03 2.52 -20.36
C ALA A 50 -7.22 3.80 -20.68
N PRO A 51 -6.88 4.61 -19.66
CA PRO A 51 -6.46 5.98 -19.84
C PRO A 51 -5.00 6.06 -20.34
N LYS A 52 -4.72 7.06 -21.18
CA LYS A 52 -3.34 7.40 -21.58
C LYS A 52 -2.69 8.40 -20.63
N ARG A 53 -3.49 9.22 -19.94
CA ARG A 53 -3.06 10.34 -19.07
C ARG A 53 -3.37 10.14 -17.58
N GLY A 54 -3.96 9.00 -17.22
CA GLY A 54 -4.33 8.64 -15.84
C GLY A 54 -5.82 8.81 -15.52
N ILE A 55 -6.17 8.57 -14.26
CA ILE A 55 -7.56 8.66 -13.78
C ILE A 55 -7.94 10.13 -13.58
N PRO A 56 -9.14 10.59 -14.02
CA PRO A 56 -9.59 11.98 -13.86
C PRO A 56 -10.03 12.29 -12.42
N PHE A 57 -9.10 12.18 -11.47
CA PHE A 57 -9.33 12.46 -10.05
C PHE A 57 -9.92 13.85 -9.75
N PRO A 58 -9.56 14.95 -10.46
CA PRO A 58 -10.18 16.25 -10.22
C PRO A 58 -11.70 16.25 -10.37
N ALA A 59 -12.23 15.56 -11.38
CA ALA A 59 -13.66 15.46 -11.61
C ALA A 59 -14.36 14.59 -10.55
N PHE A 60 -13.75 13.46 -10.15
CA PHE A 60 -14.27 12.64 -9.05
C PHE A 60 -14.23 13.36 -7.69
N THR A 61 -13.17 14.14 -7.44
CA THR A 61 -13.02 14.94 -6.21
C THR A 61 -14.07 16.04 -6.15
N THR A 62 -14.26 16.77 -7.25
CA THR A 62 -15.29 17.81 -7.36
C THR A 62 -16.69 17.23 -7.19
N ALA A 63 -16.99 16.09 -7.83
CA ALA A 63 -18.26 15.41 -7.64
C ALA A 63 -18.44 14.95 -6.19
N SER A 64 -17.42 14.35 -5.57
CA SER A 64 -17.48 13.89 -4.17
C SER A 64 -17.74 15.02 -3.16
N SER A 65 -17.30 16.25 -3.42
CA SER A 65 -17.68 17.42 -2.59
C SER A 65 -19.17 17.71 -2.58
N ASP A 66 -19.85 17.48 -3.71
CA ASP A 66 -21.29 17.76 -3.88
C ASP A 66 -22.18 16.64 -3.30
N PHE A 67 -21.59 15.47 -3.03
CA PHE A 67 -22.24 14.26 -2.51
C PHE A 67 -21.41 13.60 -1.39
N PRO A 68 -21.27 14.25 -0.22
CA PRO A 68 -20.45 13.76 0.88
C PRO A 68 -20.91 12.41 1.45
N GLU A 69 -22.16 12.02 1.20
CA GLU A 69 -22.75 10.72 1.56
C GLU A 69 -22.29 9.55 0.66
N LEU A 70 -21.59 9.86 -0.44
CA LEU A 70 -21.06 8.90 -1.39
C LEU A 70 -19.54 8.78 -1.27
N ARG A 71 -19.09 7.54 -1.42
CA ARG A 71 -17.69 7.12 -1.37
C ARG A 71 -17.24 6.76 -2.77
N VAL A 72 -16.09 7.27 -3.19
CA VAL A 72 -15.48 6.94 -4.48
C VAL A 72 -14.20 6.16 -4.24
N GLU A 73 -14.10 4.96 -4.80
CA GLU A 73 -12.92 4.13 -4.75
C GLU A 73 -12.36 3.91 -6.15
N ALA A 74 -11.10 4.28 -6.37
CA ALA A 74 -10.40 4.03 -7.61
C ALA A 74 -9.35 2.96 -7.39
N GLU A 75 -9.29 1.97 -8.28
CA GLU A 75 -8.26 0.94 -8.36
C GLU A 75 -7.65 1.00 -9.75
N TRP A 76 -6.34 0.85 -9.86
CA TRP A 76 -5.67 0.75 -11.16
C TRP A 76 -4.48 -0.19 -11.13
N GLU A 77 -4.12 -0.66 -12.31
CA GLU A 77 -2.87 -1.36 -12.58
C GLU A 77 -2.16 -0.66 -13.73
N HIS A 78 -0.87 -0.38 -13.56
CA HIS A 78 0.01 0.18 -14.59
C HIS A 78 1.39 -0.43 -14.46
N ASP A 79 1.88 -1.10 -15.49
CA ASP A 79 3.23 -1.70 -15.54
C ASP A 79 3.55 -2.60 -14.33
N GLY A 80 2.57 -3.39 -13.91
CA GLY A 80 2.67 -4.30 -12.77
C GLY A 80 2.50 -3.60 -11.40
N VAL A 81 2.41 -2.27 -11.37
CA VAL A 81 2.14 -1.49 -10.17
C VAL A 81 0.64 -1.31 -10.01
N ARG A 82 0.08 -1.80 -8.91
CA ARG A 82 -1.32 -1.53 -8.53
C ARG A 82 -1.39 -0.33 -7.60
N GLY A 83 -2.43 0.47 -7.78
CA GLY A 83 -2.73 1.57 -6.88
C GLY A 83 -4.20 1.62 -6.56
N ARG A 84 -4.48 2.18 -5.39
CA ARG A 84 -5.85 2.47 -4.94
C ARG A 84 -5.93 3.88 -4.40
N ALA A 85 -7.07 4.52 -4.59
CA ALA A 85 -7.37 5.80 -4.00
C ALA A 85 -8.81 5.81 -3.49
N LEU A 86 -9.00 6.48 -2.36
CA LEU A 86 -10.31 6.74 -1.80
C LEU A 86 -10.58 8.23 -1.88
N ILE A 87 -11.79 8.62 -2.29
CA ILE A 87 -12.26 10.00 -2.20
C ILE A 87 -13.54 10.01 -1.39
N GLU A 88 -13.54 10.84 -0.34
CA GLU A 88 -14.70 11.10 0.50
C GLU A 88 -14.81 12.60 0.75
N ASN A 89 -16.02 13.14 0.62
CA ASN A 89 -16.31 14.55 0.85
C ASN A 89 -15.30 15.50 0.15
N GLY A 90 -14.98 15.17 -1.11
CA GLY A 90 -14.05 15.94 -1.92
C GLY A 90 -12.59 15.94 -1.46
N ARG A 91 -12.20 14.98 -0.63
CA ARG A 91 -10.82 14.80 -0.21
C ARG A 91 -10.31 13.49 -0.77
N LEU A 92 -9.22 13.56 -1.53
CA LEU A 92 -8.44 12.39 -1.92
C LEU A 92 -7.72 11.85 -0.68
N LEU A 93 -8.29 10.82 -0.09
CA LEU A 93 -7.72 10.02 0.96
C LEU A 93 -6.84 8.96 0.28
N GLN A 94 -5.60 9.33 -0.06
CA GLN A 94 -4.64 8.38 -0.62
C GLN A 94 -4.34 7.30 0.43
N GLN A 95 -4.92 6.11 0.25
CA GLN A 95 -4.46 4.90 0.91
C GLN A 95 -3.28 4.34 0.12
N ALA A 96 -2.33 3.77 0.85
CA ALA A 96 -0.95 3.48 0.44
C ALA A 96 -0.84 2.75 -0.92
N PRO A 97 0.31 2.80 -1.61
CA PRO A 97 0.62 1.84 -2.65
C PRO A 97 0.38 0.44 -2.08
N GLU A 98 -0.58 -0.28 -2.67
CA GLU A 98 -0.67 -1.71 -2.47
C GLU A 98 0.62 -2.28 -3.05
N LEU A 99 1.46 -2.82 -2.17
CA LEU A 99 2.58 -3.63 -2.60
C LEU A 99 2.06 -4.66 -3.60
N VAL A 100 2.80 -4.78 -4.70
CA VAL A 100 2.64 -5.82 -5.72
C VAL A 100 2.40 -7.17 -5.02
N GLY A 101 1.37 -7.92 -5.44
CA GLY A 101 1.08 -9.28 -4.93
C GLY A 101 0.02 -9.39 -3.82
N GLY A 102 -0.57 -8.29 -3.34
CA GLY A 102 -1.59 -8.33 -2.27
C GLY A 102 -1.01 -8.52 -0.86
N ALA A 103 0.25 -8.12 -0.68
CA ALA A 103 0.92 -8.14 0.62
C ALA A 103 0.48 -6.94 1.49
N GLN A 104 0.13 -7.24 2.73
CA GLN A 104 -0.18 -6.27 3.78
C GLN A 104 1.09 -5.93 4.55
N VAL A 105 1.18 -4.72 5.10
CA VAL A 105 2.41 -4.17 5.70
C VAL A 105 2.19 -3.75 7.13
N ASP A 106 3.17 -4.01 8.00
CA ASP A 106 3.30 -3.36 9.31
C ASP A 106 4.70 -2.81 9.46
N VAL A 107 4.81 -1.50 9.65
CA VAL A 107 6.09 -0.81 9.86
C VAL A 107 6.02 -0.01 11.15
N ALA A 108 7.05 -0.13 11.98
CA ALA A 108 7.26 0.68 13.17
C ALA A 108 8.73 1.11 13.25
N VAL A 109 8.95 2.38 13.55
CA VAL A 109 10.27 2.96 13.77
C VAL A 109 10.33 3.70 15.10
N GLU A 110 11.53 3.87 15.64
CA GLU A 110 11.79 4.77 16.76
C GLU A 110 12.04 6.22 16.29
N PRO A 111 12.00 7.22 17.21
CA PRO A 111 12.21 8.63 16.86
C PRO A 111 13.56 8.92 16.19
N ASP A 112 14.57 8.08 16.43
CA ASP A 112 15.91 8.13 15.84
C ASP A 112 16.02 7.38 14.50
N GLY A 113 14.88 6.98 13.91
CA GLY A 113 14.81 6.29 12.63
C GLY A 113 15.15 4.79 12.70
N ARG A 114 15.37 4.21 13.89
CA ARG A 114 15.63 2.77 14.02
C ARG A 114 14.41 1.96 13.59
N LEU A 115 14.59 1.01 12.66
CA LEU A 115 13.54 0.08 12.28
C LEU A 115 13.29 -0.93 13.41
N VAL A 116 12.14 -0.81 14.07
CA VAL A 116 11.70 -1.74 15.13
C VAL A 116 11.13 -3.00 14.50
N LEU A 117 10.24 -2.83 13.52
CA LEU A 117 9.65 -3.91 12.73
C LEU A 117 9.28 -3.35 11.36
N GLY A 118 9.75 -4.00 10.31
CA GLY A 118 9.16 -3.94 8.98
C GLY A 118 8.64 -5.34 8.67
N MET A 119 7.37 -5.48 8.32
CA MET A 119 6.73 -6.75 8.03
C MET A 119 5.89 -6.58 6.78
N ALA A 120 6.01 -7.53 5.85
CA ALA A 120 5.07 -7.71 4.76
C ALA A 120 4.54 -9.15 4.77
N CYS A 121 3.25 -9.32 4.51
CA CYS A 121 2.63 -10.64 4.56
C CYS A 121 1.41 -10.80 3.67
N ALA A 122 1.16 -12.02 3.22
CA ALA A 122 -0.01 -12.37 2.45
C ALA A 122 -0.61 -13.70 2.92
N TRP A 123 -1.91 -13.88 2.73
CA TRP A 123 -2.55 -15.19 2.89
C TRP A 123 -2.33 -16.04 1.63
N ARG A 124 -1.76 -17.24 1.81
CA ARG A 124 -1.48 -18.21 0.75
C ARG A 124 -1.65 -19.63 1.31
N ASP A 125 -2.37 -20.49 0.59
CA ASP A 125 -2.50 -21.92 0.89
C ASP A 125 -2.74 -22.26 2.37
N GLY A 126 -3.69 -21.54 3.00
CA GLY A 126 -4.08 -21.77 4.39
C GLY A 126 -3.04 -21.34 5.42
N ALA A 127 -2.10 -20.47 5.06
CA ALA A 127 -1.12 -19.87 5.96
C ALA A 127 -0.96 -18.37 5.66
N VAL A 128 -0.53 -17.61 6.66
CA VAL A 128 0.07 -16.29 6.43
C VAL A 128 1.54 -16.53 6.14
N ILE A 129 2.02 -16.07 4.99
CA ILE A 129 3.45 -16.11 4.65
C ILE A 129 3.98 -14.68 4.57
N GLY A 130 5.27 -14.49 4.77
CA GLY A 130 5.83 -13.16 4.61
C GLY A 130 7.29 -13.01 4.97
N TYR A 131 7.69 -11.75 5.04
CA TYR A 131 9.03 -11.30 5.34
C TYR A 131 8.98 -10.31 6.50
N ALA A 132 9.97 -10.37 7.39
CA ALA A 132 10.12 -9.45 8.50
C ALA A 132 11.58 -9.01 8.65
N ALA A 133 11.77 -7.72 8.93
CA ALA A 133 13.05 -7.07 9.18
C ALA A 133 12.98 -6.20 10.45
N SER A 134 14.09 -6.13 11.18
CA SER A 134 14.41 -5.06 12.12
C SER A 134 15.72 -4.43 11.69
N ALA A 135 16.18 -3.40 12.41
CA ALA A 135 17.47 -2.77 12.14
C ALA A 135 18.67 -3.74 12.19
N GLU A 136 18.53 -4.94 12.78
CA GLU A 136 19.62 -5.88 13.04
C GLU A 136 19.46 -7.24 12.36
N ARG A 137 18.24 -7.62 11.98
CA ARG A 137 17.96 -8.99 11.53
C ARG A 137 16.79 -9.04 10.57
N GLN A 138 16.79 -10.09 9.76
CA GLN A 138 15.74 -10.39 8.81
C GLN A 138 15.37 -11.87 8.85
N THR A 139 14.13 -12.18 8.46
CA THR A 139 13.64 -13.54 8.34
C THR A 139 12.47 -13.58 7.36
N TYR A 140 12.32 -14.70 6.67
CA TYR A 140 11.02 -15.08 6.14
C TYR A 140 10.23 -15.84 7.20
N PHE A 141 8.92 -15.95 7.04
CA PHE A 141 8.09 -16.70 7.97
C PHE A 141 6.85 -17.32 7.33
N ARG A 142 6.37 -18.38 7.97
CA ARG A 142 5.04 -18.94 7.74
C ARG A 142 4.31 -19.05 9.07
N TRP A 143 3.04 -18.65 9.09
CA TRP A 143 2.17 -18.78 10.24
C TRP A 143 0.93 -19.59 9.89
N ARG A 144 0.77 -20.74 10.56
CA ARG A 144 -0.35 -21.67 10.33
C ARG A 144 -0.77 -22.30 11.66
N GLY A 145 -2.07 -22.31 11.93
CA GLY A 145 -2.62 -23.02 13.10
C GLY A 145 -1.98 -22.59 14.42
N ALA A 146 -1.69 -21.30 14.59
CA ALA A 146 -0.99 -20.70 15.73
C ALA A 146 0.51 -21.01 15.87
N THR A 147 1.11 -21.73 14.93
CA THR A 147 2.56 -21.98 14.88
C THR A 147 3.24 -20.99 13.94
N LEU A 148 4.29 -20.34 14.43
CA LEU A 148 5.21 -19.54 13.62
C LEU A 148 6.43 -20.38 13.25
N GLU A 149 6.66 -20.52 11.95
CA GLU A 149 7.87 -21.07 11.37
C GLU A 149 8.71 -19.92 10.84
N LEU A 150 9.97 -19.83 11.29
CA LEU A 150 10.95 -18.89 10.76
C LEU A 150 11.75 -19.59 9.67
N VAL A 151 11.95 -18.90 8.56
CA VAL A 151 12.63 -19.40 7.37
C VAL A 151 13.84 -18.52 7.13
N ASP A 152 14.98 -19.19 6.91
CA ASP A 152 16.25 -18.53 6.66
C ASP A 152 16.17 -17.62 5.42
N PRO A 153 16.60 -16.35 5.51
CA PRO A 153 16.74 -15.45 4.36
C PRO A 153 17.52 -16.02 3.17
N GLU A 154 18.43 -16.98 3.41
CA GLU A 154 19.23 -17.61 2.36
C GLU A 154 18.51 -18.79 1.67
N SER A 155 17.33 -19.19 2.13
CA SER A 155 16.58 -20.33 1.56
C SER A 155 15.05 -20.14 1.53
N PRO A 156 14.53 -19.01 1.01
CA PRO A 156 13.10 -18.84 0.79
C PRO A 156 12.58 -19.71 -0.37
N ASP A 157 11.27 -19.93 -0.42
CA ASP A 157 10.61 -20.37 -1.65
C ASP A 157 10.10 -19.16 -2.45
N GLU A 158 9.68 -19.40 -3.69
CA GLU A 158 9.24 -18.36 -4.63
C GLU A 158 8.13 -17.46 -4.05
N ALA A 159 7.18 -18.04 -3.30
CA ALA A 159 6.08 -17.29 -2.71
C ALA A 159 6.53 -16.34 -1.59
N LEU A 160 7.54 -16.74 -0.81
CA LEU A 160 8.16 -15.88 0.19
C LEU A 160 8.99 -14.78 -0.47
N GLU A 161 9.79 -15.10 -1.50
CA GLU A 161 10.59 -14.13 -2.25
C GLU A 161 9.72 -13.05 -2.88
N GLU A 162 8.59 -13.41 -3.50
CA GLU A 162 7.66 -12.44 -4.09
C GLU A 162 7.23 -11.37 -3.07
N VAL A 163 6.84 -11.80 -1.87
CA VAL A 163 6.42 -10.87 -0.79
C VAL A 163 7.59 -10.06 -0.25
N GLY A 164 8.74 -10.71 -0.03
CA GLY A 164 9.93 -10.07 0.53
C GLY A 164 10.51 -9.02 -0.40
N PHE A 165 10.73 -9.36 -1.67
CA PHE A 165 11.33 -8.45 -2.64
C PHE A 165 10.45 -7.25 -2.95
N ALA A 166 9.14 -7.43 -3.10
CA ALA A 166 8.23 -6.31 -3.27
C ALA A 166 8.30 -5.34 -2.08
N PHE A 167 8.35 -5.87 -0.85
CA PHE A 167 8.47 -5.04 0.34
C PHE A 167 9.81 -4.33 0.44
N VAL A 168 10.91 -5.05 0.22
CA VAL A 168 12.26 -4.47 0.27
C VAL A 168 12.39 -3.38 -0.77
N ASP A 169 11.99 -3.64 -2.01
CA ASP A 169 12.10 -2.67 -3.11
C ASP A 169 11.27 -1.40 -2.87
N GLU A 170 10.20 -1.46 -2.10
CA GLU A 170 9.36 -0.28 -1.84
C GLU A 170 9.69 0.43 -0.52
N TRP A 171 10.09 -0.33 0.51
CA TRP A 171 10.17 0.17 1.89
C TRP A 171 11.57 0.24 2.46
N LEU A 172 12.45 -0.67 2.09
CA LEU A 172 13.71 -0.89 2.79
C LEU A 172 14.93 -0.58 1.92
N TRP A 173 16.06 -0.39 2.58
CA TRP A 173 17.38 -0.51 2.00
C TRP A 173 18.33 -0.99 3.10
N TYR A 174 19.36 -1.74 2.73
CA TYR A 174 20.32 -2.31 3.68
C TYR A 174 21.66 -1.57 3.63
N ASP A 175 22.38 -1.52 4.75
CA ASP A 175 23.68 -0.84 4.82
C ASP A 175 24.80 -1.53 4.02
N GLU A 176 24.63 -2.78 3.65
CA GLU A 176 25.50 -3.50 2.71
C GLU A 176 25.32 -3.03 1.25
N GLU A 177 24.22 -2.35 0.94
CA GLU A 177 23.93 -1.84 -0.41
C GLU A 177 24.64 -0.52 -0.70
N GLU A 178 24.98 -0.28 -1.98
CA GLU A 178 25.52 0.99 -2.46
C GLU A 178 24.43 2.08 -2.62
N ALA A 179 23.77 2.43 -1.51
CA ALA A 179 22.74 3.46 -1.45
C ALA A 179 23.29 4.85 -1.06
N ALA A 180 24.16 5.45 -1.88
CA ALA A 180 24.81 6.74 -1.57
C ALA A 180 23.81 7.89 -1.34
N LEU A 181 22.72 7.92 -2.12
CA LEU A 181 21.66 8.92 -1.98
C LEU A 181 20.92 8.78 -0.65
N GLU A 182 20.57 7.55 -0.24
CA GLU A 182 19.87 7.30 1.02
C GLU A 182 20.76 7.66 2.22
N ARG A 183 22.05 7.31 2.18
CA ARG A 183 23.00 7.71 3.23
C ARG A 183 23.09 9.24 3.38
N ALA A 184 23.12 9.97 2.26
CA ALA A 184 23.12 11.44 2.29
C ALA A 184 21.82 11.99 2.89
N ARG A 185 20.66 11.41 2.56
CA ARG A 185 19.36 11.79 3.13
C ARG A 185 19.32 11.54 4.64
N TYR A 186 19.76 10.37 5.10
CA TYR A 186 19.86 10.05 6.54
C TYR A 186 20.78 11.01 7.30
N ALA A 187 21.95 11.31 6.73
CA ALA A 187 22.88 12.28 7.31
C ALA A 187 22.25 13.68 7.44
N ASN A 188 21.50 14.14 6.42
CA ASN A 188 20.77 15.41 6.46
C ASN A 188 19.69 15.45 7.54
N TYR A 189 19.13 14.29 7.90
CA TYR A 189 18.14 14.17 8.97
C TYR A 189 18.75 13.94 10.36
N GLY A 190 20.08 13.83 10.46
CA GLY A 190 20.79 13.50 11.70
C GLY A 190 20.53 12.08 12.19
N LEU A 191 20.27 11.14 11.27
CA LEU A 191 19.93 9.75 11.58
C LEU A 191 21.10 8.81 11.31
N GLU A 192 21.18 7.76 12.13
CA GLU A 192 22.16 6.68 11.98
C GLU A 192 21.68 5.65 10.96
N VAL A 193 22.60 5.19 10.11
CA VAL A 193 22.39 4.08 9.17
C VAL A 193 22.67 2.77 9.91
N ARG A 194 21.76 1.81 9.81
CA ARG A 194 21.82 0.50 10.48
C ARG A 194 21.68 -0.64 9.47
N GLY A 195 21.70 -1.90 9.91
CA GLY A 195 21.61 -3.07 9.03
C GLY A 195 20.45 -2.98 8.04
N ALA A 196 19.23 -2.73 8.54
CA ALA A 196 18.08 -2.40 7.71
C ALA A 196 17.51 -1.03 8.05
N ASN A 197 17.16 -0.27 7.01
CA ASN A 197 16.66 1.09 7.12
C ASN A 197 15.38 1.25 6.30
N LEU A 198 14.52 2.20 6.69
CA LEU A 198 13.47 2.65 5.78
C LEU A 198 14.07 3.54 4.70
N LYS A 199 13.54 3.45 3.49
CA LYS A 199 13.78 4.48 2.47
C LYS A 199 13.33 5.84 3.03
N ALA A 200 14.14 6.86 2.84
CA ALA A 200 13.96 8.19 3.44
C ALA A 200 12.57 8.79 3.19
N GLU A 201 12.01 8.57 2.01
CA GLU A 201 10.66 9.02 1.64
C GLU A 201 9.57 8.35 2.49
N ARG A 202 9.71 7.04 2.73
CA ARG A 202 8.80 6.26 3.62
C ARG A 202 8.96 6.70 5.07
N LEU A 203 10.19 6.90 5.52
CA LEU A 203 10.47 7.37 6.88
C LEU A 203 9.83 8.75 7.14
N ASN A 204 9.98 9.70 6.23
CA ASN A 204 9.38 11.03 6.36
C ASN A 204 7.84 10.96 6.44
N ALA A 205 7.23 10.19 5.53
CA ALA A 205 5.78 9.97 5.56
C ALA A 205 5.31 9.32 6.88
N LEU A 206 6.09 8.41 7.46
CA LEU A 206 5.77 7.82 8.77
C LEU A 206 5.93 8.81 9.92
N ARG A 207 6.97 9.66 9.91
CA ARG A 207 7.21 10.66 10.98
C ARG A 207 6.05 11.65 11.11
N GLU A 208 5.46 12.05 9.99
CA GLU A 208 4.26 12.91 9.97
C GLU A 208 3.02 12.21 10.55
N ARG A 209 3.00 10.88 10.57
CA ARG A 209 1.84 10.03 10.92
C ARG A 209 2.02 9.26 12.24
N GLY A 210 3.07 9.57 13.00
CA GLY A 210 3.28 8.99 14.34
C GLY A 210 4.16 7.74 14.38
N LEU A 211 5.14 7.60 13.46
CA LEU A 211 6.21 6.58 13.48
C LEU A 211 5.75 5.13 13.28
N ARG A 212 4.49 4.92 12.90
CA ARG A 212 3.93 3.59 12.67
C ARG A 212 2.97 3.62 11.49
N PHE A 213 2.97 2.55 10.71
CA PHE A 213 2.00 2.26 9.67
C PHE A 213 1.58 0.79 9.75
N SER A 214 0.30 0.51 9.52
CA SER A 214 -0.21 -0.86 9.44
C SER A 214 -1.39 -0.94 8.49
N SER A 215 -1.36 -1.91 7.57
CA SER A 215 -2.50 -2.32 6.75
C SER A 215 -2.97 -3.74 7.06
N LEU A 216 -2.50 -4.33 8.17
CA LEU A 216 -2.82 -5.70 8.54
C LEU A 216 -4.31 -5.87 8.88
N ASP A 217 -4.90 -6.92 8.33
CA ASP A 217 -6.23 -7.40 8.64
C ASP A 217 -6.23 -8.41 9.80
N ALA A 218 -7.43 -8.91 10.15
CA ALA A 218 -7.62 -9.87 11.21
C ALA A 218 -6.89 -11.22 10.97
N ALA A 219 -6.63 -11.59 9.72
CA ALA A 219 -5.92 -12.83 9.39
C ALA A 219 -4.41 -12.70 9.63
N CYS A 220 -3.85 -11.51 9.42
CA CYS A 220 -2.42 -11.25 9.53
C CYS A 220 -1.98 -10.80 10.95
N LEU A 221 -2.89 -10.22 11.74
CA LEU A 221 -2.60 -9.77 13.11
C LEU A 221 -2.00 -10.86 14.04
N PRO A 222 -2.46 -12.13 14.04
CA PRO A 222 -1.87 -13.18 14.86
C PRO A 222 -0.41 -13.50 14.48
N ALA A 223 -0.07 -13.49 13.19
CA ALA A 223 1.28 -13.73 12.71
C ALA A 223 2.24 -12.63 13.22
N ARG A 224 1.79 -11.37 13.15
CA ARG A 224 2.51 -10.23 13.73
C ARG A 224 2.77 -10.43 15.23
N ALA A 225 1.74 -10.81 16.00
CA ALA A 225 1.88 -11.03 17.44
C ALA A 225 2.91 -12.14 17.75
N ALA A 226 2.91 -13.21 16.96
CA ALA A 226 3.89 -14.29 17.08
C ALA A 226 5.32 -13.82 16.75
N LEU A 227 5.51 -13.01 15.70
CA LEU A 227 6.81 -12.43 15.36
C LEU A 227 7.37 -11.54 16.48
N LEU A 228 6.54 -10.66 17.04
CA LEU A 228 6.95 -9.84 18.18
C LEU A 228 7.39 -10.72 19.37
N ALA A 229 6.60 -11.74 19.69
CA ALA A 229 6.86 -12.59 20.84
C ALA A 229 8.08 -13.51 20.67
N GLN A 230 8.29 -14.05 19.47
CA GLN A 230 9.24 -15.15 19.25
C GLN A 230 10.50 -14.76 18.48
N TRP A 231 10.46 -13.72 17.64
CA TRP A 231 11.59 -13.38 16.77
C TRP A 231 12.28 -12.10 17.19
N LEU A 232 11.50 -11.05 17.47
CA LEU A 232 12.05 -9.76 17.92
C LEU A 232 12.56 -9.80 19.37
N ASN A 233 11.87 -10.54 20.24
CA ASN A 233 12.25 -10.65 21.65
C ASN A 233 13.28 -11.76 21.93
N ARG A 234 13.84 -12.39 20.91
CA ARG A 234 14.98 -13.31 21.09
C ARG A 234 16.26 -12.50 21.27
N SER A 235 16.83 -12.61 22.47
CA SER A 235 18.20 -12.18 22.81
C SER A 235 19.24 -13.02 22.08
#